data_AF-A0A5J9TAM8-F1
#
_entry.id   AF-A0A5J9TAM8-F1
#
_cell.length_a   1.000
_cell.length_b   1.000
_cell.length_c   1.000
_cell.angle_alpha   90.00
_cell.angle_beta   90.00
_cell.angle_gamma   90.00
#
_symmetry.space_group_name_H-M   'P 1'
#
loop_
_entity.id
_entity.type
_entity.pdbx_description
1 polymer ?
#
loop_
_entity_poly.entity_id
_entity_poly.type
_entity_poly.pdbx_seq_one_letter_code
_entity_poly.pdbx_strand_id
1 'polypeptide(L)'
;MSFQVFDALISNFMRPTINEVDELLMYDVSVTVYNGQLDGICPTIGAESWLKKLKWDGLHDFLSLPRDPLYYFYPYNVPKVFERSFKNLHFYWVLGAGHKVPVDQPCTAVHMIGDIVHSPAT
;
A
#
# COMPACT_ATOMS: atom_id res chain seq x y z
N MET A 1 13.81 3.41 -17.90
CA MET A 1 12.98 2.22 -18.23
C MET A 1 13.53 1.63 -19.52
N SER A 2 13.86 0.35 -19.56
CA SER A 2 14.43 -0.29 -20.76
C SER A 2 13.30 -0.84 -21.63
N PHE A 3 13.16 -0.33 -22.86
CA PHE A 3 12.14 -0.79 -23.80
C PHE A 3 12.28 -2.28 -24.13
N GLN A 4 13.52 -2.79 -24.23
CA GLN A 4 13.75 -4.21 -24.52
C GLN A 4 13.20 -5.13 -23.42
N VAL A 5 13.35 -4.74 -22.16
CA VAL A 5 12.79 -5.50 -21.02
C VAL A 5 11.27 -5.37 -20.98
N PHE A 6 10.73 -4.18 -21.29
CA PHE A 6 9.28 -3.97 -21.40
C PHE A 6 8.65 -4.91 -22.44
N ASP A 7 9.20 -4.92 -23.65
CA ASP A 7 8.68 -5.70 -24.77
C ASP A 7 8.75 -7.20 -24.50
N ALA A 8 9.85 -7.66 -23.87
CA ALA A 8 10.00 -9.06 -23.47
C ALA A 8 8.93 -9.52 -22.45
N LEU A 9 8.42 -8.61 -21.61
CA LEU A 9 7.44 -8.90 -20.56
C LEU A 9 6.02 -8.44 -20.90
N ILE A 10 5.78 -7.90 -22.10
CA ILE A 10 4.47 -7.33 -22.48
C ILE A 10 3.34 -8.35 -22.36
N SER A 11 3.61 -9.63 -22.61
CA SER A 11 2.61 -10.69 -22.51
C SER A 11 2.11 -10.95 -21.08
N ASN A 12 2.87 -10.51 -20.07
CA ASN A 12 2.54 -10.58 -18.65
C ASN A 12 1.88 -9.29 -18.13
N PHE A 13 1.91 -8.21 -18.92
CA PHE A 13 1.33 -6.93 -18.54
C PHE A 13 -0.18 -7.07 -18.28
N MET A 14 -0.66 -6.48 -17.18
CA MET A 14 -2.07 -6.49 -16.76
C MET A 14 -2.68 -7.87 -16.45
N ARG A 15 -1.87 -8.93 -16.35
CA ARG A 15 -2.38 -10.18 -15.75
C ARG A 15 -2.66 -9.95 -14.27
N PRO A 16 -3.83 -10.34 -13.75
CA PRO A 16 -4.18 -10.11 -12.35
C PRO A 16 -3.33 -11.00 -11.44
N THR A 17 -2.81 -10.43 -10.35
CA THR A 17 -2.04 -11.14 -9.32
C THR A 17 -2.79 -11.22 -7.97
N ILE A 18 -4.11 -11.08 -8.01
CA ILE A 18 -4.94 -10.98 -6.80
C ILE A 18 -5.02 -12.32 -6.05
N ASN A 19 -5.00 -13.44 -6.79
CA ASN A 19 -5.10 -14.78 -6.20
C ASN A 19 -3.86 -15.10 -5.36
N GLU A 20 -2.68 -14.67 -5.82
CA GLU A 20 -1.41 -14.82 -5.11
C GLU A 20 -1.41 -14.01 -3.81
N VAL A 21 -2.03 -12.82 -3.81
CA VAL A 21 -2.18 -12.04 -2.57
C VAL A 21 -3.14 -12.71 -1.59
N ASP A 22 -4.26 -13.27 -2.07
CA ASP A 22 -5.16 -14.07 -1.22
C ASP A 22 -4.42 -15.25 -0.59
N GLU A 23 -3.60 -15.97 -1.36
CA GLU A 23 -2.80 -17.09 -0.87
C GLU A 23 -1.79 -16.67 0.20
N LEU A 24 -1.06 -15.57 -0.02
CA LEU A 24 -0.13 -15.02 0.98
C LEU A 24 -0.84 -14.69 2.29
N LEU A 25 -2.01 -14.04 2.20
CA LEU A 25 -2.80 -13.68 3.37
C LEU A 25 -3.34 -14.92 4.11
N MET A 26 -3.71 -15.98 3.40
CA MET A 26 -4.15 -17.25 3.98
C MET A 26 -3.03 -17.98 4.73
N TYR A 27 -1.77 -17.83 4.29
CA TYR A 27 -0.59 -18.39 4.97
C TYR A 27 -0.02 -17.48 6.06
N ASP A 28 -0.78 -16.48 6.52
CA ASP A 28 -0.38 -15.54 7.58
C ASP A 28 0.88 -14.72 7.23
N VAL A 29 1.18 -14.57 5.94
CA VAL A 29 2.26 -13.67 5.48
C VAL A 29 1.76 -12.23 5.60
N SER A 30 2.59 -11.35 6.16
CA SER A 30 2.29 -9.92 6.22
C SER A 30 2.31 -9.30 4.83
N VAL A 31 1.19 -8.71 4.43
CA VAL A 31 1.01 -8.00 3.16
C VAL A 31 0.70 -6.55 3.45
N THR A 32 1.59 -5.67 2.96
CA THR A 32 1.36 -4.22 3.00
C THR A 32 1.20 -3.67 1.60
N VAL A 33 0.13 -2.92 1.40
CA VAL A 33 -0.14 -2.14 0.19
C VAL A 33 -0.04 -0.67 0.57
N TYR A 34 0.75 0.12 -0.16
CA TYR A 34 0.83 1.56 0.05
C TYR A 34 0.61 2.31 -1.27
N ASN A 35 -0.17 3.38 -1.24
CA ASN A 35 -0.45 4.22 -2.40
C ASN A 35 -0.34 5.70 -2.09
N GLY A 36 0.23 6.46 -3.03
CA GLY A 36 0.16 7.90 -3.04
C GLY A 36 -1.21 8.40 -3.50
N GLN A 37 -1.79 9.32 -2.74
CA GLN A 37 -3.10 9.93 -3.02
C GLN A 37 -3.25 10.47 -4.44
N LEU A 38 -2.17 10.98 -5.01
CA LEU A 38 -2.12 11.70 -6.28
C LEU A 38 -1.60 10.84 -7.45
N ASP A 39 -1.50 9.51 -7.27
CA ASP A 39 -1.08 8.61 -8.36
C ASP A 39 -2.15 8.53 -9.46
N GLY A 40 -1.78 8.92 -10.70
CA GLY A 40 -2.65 8.83 -11.87
C GLY A 40 -2.53 7.53 -12.66
N ILE A 41 -1.46 6.75 -12.44
CA ILE A 41 -1.21 5.47 -13.14
C ILE A 41 -1.85 4.32 -12.36
N CYS A 42 -1.59 4.27 -11.05
CA CYS A 42 -2.16 3.30 -10.12
C CYS A 42 -3.00 4.03 -9.06
N PRO A 43 -4.18 4.56 -9.44
CA PRO A 43 -4.93 5.46 -8.57
C PRO A 43 -5.40 4.78 -7.29
N THR A 44 -5.41 5.55 -6.19
CA THR A 44 -5.80 5.06 -4.86
C THR A 44 -7.19 4.41 -4.87
N ILE A 45 -8.16 4.98 -5.60
CA ILE A 45 -9.50 4.40 -5.76
C ILE A 45 -9.48 3.02 -6.45
N GLY A 46 -8.52 2.81 -7.35
CA GLY A 46 -8.31 1.54 -8.05
C GLY A 46 -7.71 0.50 -7.11
N ALA A 47 -6.72 0.89 -6.30
CA ALA A 47 -6.15 0.04 -5.26
C ALA A 47 -7.19 -0.35 -4.20
N GLU A 48 -8.02 0.59 -3.73
CA GLU A 48 -9.13 0.30 -2.81
C GLU A 48 -10.15 -0.66 -3.44
N SER A 49 -10.47 -0.47 -4.72
CA SER A 49 -11.41 -1.35 -5.43
C SER A 49 -10.83 -2.74 -5.67
N TRP A 50 -9.51 -2.85 -5.80
CA TRP A 50 -8.79 -4.12 -5.89
C TRP A 50 -8.76 -4.84 -4.54
N LEU A 51 -8.48 -4.14 -3.43
CA LEU A 51 -8.54 -4.71 -2.06
C LEU A 51 -9.93 -5.30 -1.74
N LYS A 52 -11.01 -4.63 -2.16
CA LYS A 52 -12.40 -5.11 -1.97
C LYS A 52 -12.73 -6.40 -2.73
N LYS A 53 -11.86 -6.84 -3.65
CA LYS A 53 -12.05 -8.08 -4.44
C LYS A 53 -11.26 -9.27 -3.89
N LEU A 54 -10.45 -9.06 -2.83
CA LEU A 54 -9.80 -10.15 -2.13
C LEU A 54 -10.86 -11.14 -1.62
N LYS A 55 -10.47 -12.41 -1.52
CA LYS A 55 -11.28 -13.50 -0.98
C LYS A 55 -10.81 -13.93 0.41
N TRP A 56 -9.74 -13.32 0.92
CA TRP A 56 -9.25 -13.54 2.27
C TRP A 56 -10.34 -13.39 3.35
N ASP A 57 -10.41 -14.35 4.27
CA ASP A 57 -11.47 -14.44 5.31
C ASP A 57 -11.57 -13.20 6.20
N GLY A 58 -10.45 -12.49 6.43
CA GLY A 58 -10.41 -11.27 7.24
C GLY A 58 -10.90 -10.01 6.52
N LEU A 59 -11.28 -10.08 5.24
CA LEU A 59 -11.62 -8.90 4.45
C LEU A 59 -12.81 -8.13 5.02
N HIS A 60 -13.83 -8.83 5.54
CA HIS A 60 -15.01 -8.17 6.09
C HIS A 60 -14.65 -7.24 7.25
N ASP A 61 -13.84 -7.74 8.19
CA ASP A 61 -13.37 -6.99 9.35
C ASP A 61 -12.41 -5.87 8.92
N PHE A 62 -11.49 -6.16 8.00
CA PHE A 62 -10.62 -5.14 7.42
C PHE A 62 -11.42 -3.96 6.84
N LEU A 63 -12.47 -4.23 6.06
CA LEU A 63 -13.28 -3.18 5.43
C LEU A 63 -14.21 -2.45 6.42
N SER A 64 -14.57 -3.08 7.55
CA SER A 64 -15.42 -2.47 8.57
C SER A 64 -14.66 -1.48 9.47
N LEU A 65 -13.34 -1.65 9.58
CA LEU A 65 -12.49 -0.77 10.37
C LEU A 65 -12.28 0.60 9.71
N PRO A 66 -12.18 1.67 10.51
CA PRO A 66 -11.82 3.00 10.02
C PRO A 66 -10.37 3.01 9.51
N ARG A 67 -9.96 4.13 8.94
CA ARG A 67 -8.55 4.40 8.72
C ARG A 67 -8.03 5.23 9.89
N ASP A 68 -6.94 4.80 10.48
CA ASP A 68 -6.26 5.50 11.56
C ASP A 68 -5.26 6.52 10.99
N PRO A 69 -5.28 7.78 11.47
CA PRO A 69 -4.31 8.79 11.08
C PRO A 69 -2.95 8.51 11.74
N LEU A 70 -1.88 8.47 10.94
CA LEU A 70 -0.51 8.32 11.42
C LEU A 70 0.27 9.63 11.34
N TYR A 71 1.04 9.91 12.40
CA TYR A 71 1.75 11.16 12.63
C TYR A 71 3.25 10.88 12.73
N TYR A 72 3.94 10.87 11.58
CA TYR A 72 5.35 10.44 11.52
C TYR A 72 6.37 11.53 11.78
N PHE A 73 6.08 12.80 11.51
CA PHE A 73 7.08 13.86 11.65
C PHE A 73 6.49 15.18 12.13
N TYR A 74 7.35 16.03 12.69
CA TYR A 74 6.99 17.33 13.22
C TYR A 74 6.57 18.34 12.11
N PRO A 75 5.52 19.15 12.33
CA PRO A 75 4.64 19.13 13.49
C PRO A 75 3.67 17.94 13.42
N TYR A 76 3.59 17.16 14.52
CA TYR A 76 2.76 15.96 14.67
C TYR A 76 1.25 16.26 14.74
N ASN A 77 0.79 17.34 14.09
CA ASN A 77 -0.58 17.82 14.13
C ASN A 77 -1.35 17.57 12.83
N VAL A 78 -0.67 17.25 11.73
CA VAL A 78 -1.31 16.91 10.46
C VAL A 78 -0.92 15.49 10.05
N PRO A 79 -1.88 14.55 9.95
CA PRO A 79 -1.56 13.21 9.49
C PRO A 79 -1.16 13.27 8.01
N LYS A 80 -0.08 12.58 7.67
CA LYS A 80 0.37 12.43 6.28
C LYS A 80 0.06 11.06 5.71
N VAL A 81 -0.41 10.16 6.57
CA VAL A 81 -0.73 8.79 6.23
C VAL A 81 -1.99 8.40 6.96
N PHE A 82 -2.85 7.69 6.25
CA PHE A 82 -3.98 7.00 6.82
C PHE A 82 -3.80 5.50 6.60
N GLU A 83 -3.73 4.75 7.68
CA GLU A 83 -3.61 3.29 7.63
C GLU A 83 -4.95 2.65 7.92
N ARG A 84 -5.29 1.60 7.20
CA ARG A 84 -6.27 0.62 7.65
C ARG A 84 -5.56 -0.71 7.76
N SER A 85 -5.71 -1.38 8.90
CA SER A 85 -5.09 -2.69 9.11
C SER A 85 -6.04 -3.64 9.83
N PHE A 86 -5.88 -4.92 9.50
CA PHE A 86 -6.51 -6.02 10.22
C PHE A 86 -5.64 -7.25 10.04
N LYS A 87 -5.26 -7.90 11.14
CA LYS A 87 -4.32 -9.03 11.14
C LYS A 87 -3.07 -8.72 10.30
N ASN A 88 -2.79 -9.53 9.29
CA ASN A 88 -1.63 -9.48 8.43
C ASN A 88 -1.83 -8.66 7.14
N LEU A 89 -2.92 -7.89 7.02
CA LEU A 89 -3.15 -6.97 5.88
C LEU A 89 -3.13 -5.51 6.34
N HIS A 90 -2.29 -4.71 5.69
CA HIS A 90 -2.17 -3.27 5.92
C HIS A 90 -2.36 -2.48 4.62
N PHE A 91 -3.14 -1.40 4.66
CA PHE A 91 -3.28 -0.45 3.56
C PHE A 91 -2.93 0.98 3.98
N TYR A 92 -1.86 1.52 3.42
CA TYR A 92 -1.37 2.87 3.65
C TYR A 92 -1.80 3.80 2.52
N TRP A 93 -2.56 4.84 2.87
CA TRP A 93 -2.87 5.96 2.00
C TRP A 93 -1.97 7.14 2.36
N VAL A 94 -1.03 7.49 1.49
CA VAL A 94 -0.05 8.56 1.72
C VAL A 94 -0.50 9.86 1.05
N LEU A 95 -0.75 10.89 1.87
CA LEU A 95 -1.22 12.20 1.42
C LEU A 95 -0.08 12.99 0.75
N GLY A 96 -0.42 13.73 -0.30
CA GLY A 96 0.54 14.58 -1.01
C GLY A 96 1.65 13.81 -1.72
N ALA A 97 1.47 12.52 -1.98
CA ALA A 97 2.37 11.68 -2.77
C ALA A 97 1.68 11.18 -4.04
N GLY A 98 2.43 11.05 -5.13
CA GLY A 98 2.02 10.40 -6.37
C GLY A 98 2.54 8.97 -6.49
N HIS A 99 2.86 8.55 -7.71
CA HIS A 99 3.30 7.18 -8.02
C HIS A 99 4.60 6.77 -7.31
N LYS A 100 5.48 7.73 -7.02
CA LYS A 100 6.77 7.49 -6.36
C LYS A 100 6.75 8.07 -4.96
N VAL A 101 6.03 7.42 -4.05
CA VAL A 101 5.85 7.87 -2.66
C VAL A 101 7.15 8.34 -1.98
N PRO A 102 8.28 7.61 -2.04
CA PRO A 102 9.52 8.06 -1.39
C PRO A 102 10.15 9.32 -2.00
N VAL A 103 9.82 9.65 -3.25
CA VAL A 103 10.30 10.89 -3.90
C VAL A 103 9.46 12.08 -3.45
N ASP A 104 8.14 11.91 -3.39
CA ASP A 104 7.22 13.00 -3.06
C ASP A 104 7.11 13.26 -1.55
N GLN A 105 7.25 12.21 -0.73
CA GLN A 105 7.12 12.23 0.73
C GLN A 105 8.25 11.42 1.41
N PRO A 106 9.52 11.83 1.30
CA PRO A 106 10.67 11.05 1.77
C PRO A 106 10.67 10.77 3.29
N CYS A 107 10.39 11.79 4.11
CA CYS A 107 10.33 11.63 5.56
C CYS A 107 9.19 10.67 5.95
N THR A 108 8.00 10.86 5.37
CA THR A 108 6.87 9.95 5.58
C THR A 108 7.22 8.52 5.18
N ALA A 109 7.87 8.35 4.04
CA ALA A 109 8.21 7.04 3.50
C ALA A 109 9.21 6.28 4.39
N VAL A 110 10.24 6.95 4.94
CA VAL A 110 11.22 6.26 5.79
C VAL A 110 10.58 5.76 7.09
N HIS A 111 9.71 6.55 7.72
CA HIS A 111 8.99 6.13 8.91
C HIS A 111 7.99 5.02 8.60
N MET A 112 7.17 5.17 7.55
CA MET A 112 6.21 4.15 7.11
C MET A 112 6.90 2.82 6.78
N ILE A 113 8.01 2.85 6.03
CA ILE A 113 8.77 1.63 5.71
C ILE A 113 9.36 1.03 6.98
N GLY A 114 9.86 1.87 7.90
CA GLY A 114 10.36 1.43 9.20
C GLY A 114 9.32 0.66 10.01
N ASP A 115 8.08 1.15 10.05
CA ASP A 115 6.96 0.44 10.69
C ASP A 115 6.69 -0.90 10.00
N ILE A 116 6.61 -0.91 8.67
CA ILE A 116 6.32 -2.12 7.86
C ILE A 116 7.35 -3.22 8.12
N VAL A 117 8.64 -2.86 8.19
CA VAL A 117 9.72 -3.83 8.39
C VAL A 117 10.07 -4.05 9.87
N HIS A 118 9.31 -3.45 10.80
CA HIS A 118 9.58 -3.49 12.24
C HIS A 118 11.01 -3.04 12.60
N SER A 119 11.52 -2.04 11.88
CA SER A 119 12.85 -1.46 12.06
C SER A 119 12.74 0.05 12.21
N PRO A 120 13.09 0.64 13.37
CA PRO A 120 12.99 2.08 13.57
C PRO A 120 13.76 2.85 12.49
N ALA A 121 13.13 3.90 11.94
CA ALA A 121 13.84 4.88 11.14
C ALA A 121 14.81 5.66 12.05
N THR A 122 16.10 5.33 11.97
CA THR A 122 17.20 6.05 12.66
C THR A 122 17.68 7.23 11.86
#